data_AF-A0A9D1WD80-F1
#
_entry.id   AF-A0A9D1WD80-F1
#
_cell.length_a   1.000
_cell.length_b   1.000
_cell.length_c   1.000
_cell.angle_alpha   90.00
_cell.angle_beta   90.00
_cell.angle_gamma   90.00
#
_symmetry.space_group_name_H-M   'P 1'
#
loop_
_entity.id
_entity.type
_entity.pdbx_description
1 polymer ?
#
loop_
_entity_poly.entity_id
_entity_poly.type
_entity_poly.pdbx_seq_one_letter_code
_entity_poly.pdbx_strand_id
1 'polypeptide(L)'
;MPSWDMGYKSEILYTYIYFEATNPLWNKFIMAHSGLAFPDLSNGGYACELGFGQGLSVNVHALTSHTEWYGNDFNPTQTRFAQRTASISDVKNVHLYDDSFKQLAERTDLPQFDYVYLHGIWSWISRENQQYIVDFLEKHLKVGGVVYISYNVSPGFQLVEPVRNLMKQFDDTMLAPTVDNDARMLAMQEYLVRLFKHSPSFLQANPSVVNYALDIFKKDAHYISNEYLNDDWDIIHFSDMAQTLERAKLQFACSSAGGQFFDKYRFTPEQSDFLSTLRGNTLVYEETRDFMIHEYFRRDLFVKGKEVLTHSQKMKQLRTLHFVFARETDKFDFTIASSKGPIQLPLEYYEPIFNFCKDHKVHSYAEVLDTFADKDVNGYHITEDNVLEVLQNLTLSNTIMPAAAPEALSPEIIERTKHFNRVILLEEPDSPIKFLVSPITQSGMYFNDVLRALLREYMRDSNVSPEQLKQMLAKRTEGLQVSDEIKKKIDDKQLTMEDMINETVDKFFSDYLPLYKSLEII
;
A
#
# COMPACT_ATOMS: atom_id res chain seq x y z
N MET A 1 -20.22 29.16 11.07
CA MET A 1 -20.33 28.22 9.94
C MET A 1 -19.17 27.26 10.08
N PRO A 2 -19.36 25.94 9.97
CA PRO A 2 -18.23 25.03 9.82
C PRO A 2 -17.42 25.52 8.61
N SER A 3 -16.10 25.59 8.74
CA SER A 3 -15.22 25.89 7.63
C SER A 3 -15.34 24.78 6.58
N TRP A 4 -15.20 25.13 5.29
CA TRP A 4 -15.38 24.19 4.18
C TRP A 4 -14.38 23.03 4.20
N ASP A 5 -13.26 23.22 4.91
CA ASP A 5 -12.16 22.30 5.07
C ASP A 5 -12.40 21.24 6.18
N MET A 6 -13.50 21.34 6.93
CA MET A 6 -13.96 20.34 7.90
C MET A 6 -12.90 19.91 8.94
N GLY A 7 -11.94 20.78 9.29
CA GLY A 7 -10.85 20.49 10.23
C GLY A 7 -9.62 19.81 9.63
N TYR A 8 -9.62 19.58 8.31
CA TYR A 8 -8.46 19.14 7.54
C TYR A 8 -7.65 20.35 7.07
N LYS A 9 -6.32 20.34 7.19
CA LYS A 9 -5.46 21.44 6.71
C LYS A 9 -5.38 21.46 5.17
N SER A 10 -6.46 21.90 4.52
CA SER A 10 -6.64 21.87 3.05
C SER A 10 -5.69 22.77 2.25
N GLU A 11 -4.99 23.69 2.92
CA GLU A 11 -3.96 24.54 2.30
C GLU A 11 -2.70 23.73 1.91
N ILE A 12 -2.57 22.49 2.41
CA ILE A 12 -1.49 21.56 2.08
C ILE A 12 -2.10 20.43 1.24
N LEU A 13 -1.76 20.38 -0.05
CA LEU A 13 -2.21 19.31 -0.93
C LEU A 13 -1.63 17.96 -0.49
N TYR A 14 -2.50 16.95 -0.36
CA TYR A 14 -2.10 15.57 -0.12
C TYR A 14 -1.23 15.05 -1.28
N THR A 15 -0.29 14.18 -0.96
CA THR A 15 0.74 13.64 -1.88
C THR A 15 0.16 12.77 -3.00
N TYR A 16 0.89 12.66 -4.11
CA TYR A 16 0.53 11.83 -5.28
C TYR A 16 0.97 10.37 -5.10
N ILE A 17 0.29 9.64 -4.22
CA ILE A 17 0.67 8.27 -3.83
C ILE A 17 -0.34 7.25 -4.34
N TYR A 18 0.17 6.09 -4.74
CA TYR A 18 -0.61 4.88 -4.96
C TYR A 18 -0.37 3.90 -3.80
N PHE A 19 -1.44 3.30 -3.28
CA PHE A 19 -1.39 2.38 -2.15
C PHE A 19 -1.66 0.93 -2.57
N GLU A 20 -0.63 0.10 -2.62
CA GLU A 20 -0.74 -1.31 -3.08
C GLU A 20 -1.74 -2.14 -2.27
N ALA A 21 -1.87 -1.89 -0.96
CA ALA A 21 -2.78 -2.63 -0.10
C ALA A 21 -4.28 -2.43 -0.45
N THR A 22 -4.62 -1.43 -1.26
CA THR A 22 -6.01 -1.21 -1.73
C THR A 22 -6.33 -2.02 -2.99
N ASN A 23 -5.33 -2.65 -3.63
CA ASN A 23 -5.50 -3.46 -4.83
C ASN A 23 -6.44 -4.66 -4.56
N PRO A 24 -7.53 -4.82 -5.33
CA PRO A 24 -8.42 -5.96 -5.17
C PRO A 24 -7.74 -7.32 -5.39
N LEU A 25 -6.72 -7.41 -6.26
CA LEU A 25 -5.96 -8.66 -6.45
C LEU A 25 -5.17 -9.03 -5.19
N TRP A 26 -4.58 -8.04 -4.52
CA TRP A 26 -3.92 -8.23 -3.23
C TRP A 26 -4.91 -8.73 -2.17
N ASN A 27 -6.06 -8.08 -2.04
CA ASN A 27 -7.05 -8.46 -1.04
C ASN A 27 -7.73 -9.81 -1.33
N LYS A 28 -7.91 -10.15 -2.61
CA LYS A 28 -8.34 -11.49 -3.04
C LYS A 28 -7.32 -12.56 -2.64
N PHE A 29 -6.02 -12.30 -2.82
CA PHE A 29 -4.93 -13.17 -2.37
C PHE A 29 -4.98 -13.38 -0.85
N ILE A 30 -5.03 -12.29 -0.06
CA ILE A 30 -5.09 -12.36 1.40
C ILE A 30 -6.29 -13.17 1.90
N MET A 31 -7.49 -12.90 1.36
CA MET A 31 -8.71 -13.58 1.79
C MET A 31 -8.74 -15.05 1.36
N ALA A 32 -8.30 -15.38 0.14
CA ALA A 32 -8.23 -16.77 -0.32
C ALA A 32 -7.31 -17.62 0.58
N HIS A 33 -6.12 -17.11 0.93
CA HIS A 33 -5.20 -17.80 1.85
C HIS A 33 -5.76 -17.92 3.27
N SER A 34 -6.57 -16.95 3.69
CA SER A 34 -7.31 -16.98 4.96
C SER A 34 -8.55 -17.89 4.94
N GLY A 35 -8.88 -18.52 3.80
CA GLY A 35 -10.05 -19.38 3.66
C GLY A 35 -11.37 -18.63 3.59
N LEU A 36 -11.36 -17.41 3.06
CA LEU A 36 -12.52 -16.52 2.99
C LEU A 36 -12.87 -16.21 1.53
N ALA A 37 -14.18 -16.13 1.26
CA ALA A 37 -14.70 -15.72 -0.04
C ALA A 37 -14.36 -14.25 -0.32
N PHE A 38 -13.98 -13.93 -1.56
CA PHE A 38 -13.80 -12.57 -2.05
C PHE A 38 -14.72 -12.34 -3.26
N PRO A 39 -15.36 -11.16 -3.40
CA PRO A 39 -16.23 -10.87 -4.54
C PRO A 39 -15.45 -10.95 -5.86
N ASP A 40 -16.07 -11.51 -6.89
CA ASP A 40 -15.43 -11.58 -8.20
C ASP A 40 -15.58 -10.25 -8.95
N LEU A 41 -14.45 -9.57 -9.17
CA LEU A 41 -14.34 -8.31 -9.92
C LEU A 41 -13.71 -8.51 -11.31
N SER A 42 -13.39 -9.76 -11.70
CA SER A 42 -12.58 -10.04 -12.89
C SER A 42 -13.25 -9.64 -14.20
N ASN A 43 -14.57 -9.70 -14.28
CA ASN A 43 -15.36 -9.39 -15.46
C ASN A 43 -16.26 -8.15 -15.28
N GLY A 44 -15.82 -7.22 -14.42
CA GLY A 44 -16.58 -6.05 -14.01
C GLY A 44 -17.15 -6.20 -12.61
N GLY A 45 -17.99 -5.24 -12.22
CA GLY A 45 -18.44 -5.06 -10.84
C GLY A 45 -18.38 -3.59 -10.47
N TYR A 46 -18.72 -3.28 -9.23
CA TYR A 46 -18.72 -1.91 -8.73
C TYR A 46 -17.78 -1.78 -7.54
N ALA A 47 -16.86 -0.83 -7.61
CA ALA A 47 -15.98 -0.52 -6.49
C ALA A 47 -15.95 0.97 -6.16
N CYS A 48 -15.62 1.30 -4.91
CA CYS A 48 -15.58 2.69 -4.46
C CYS A 48 -14.35 3.02 -3.59
N GLU A 49 -13.68 4.13 -3.88
CA GLU A 49 -12.68 4.75 -3.00
C GLU A 49 -13.31 5.94 -2.26
N LEU A 50 -13.33 5.89 -0.93
CA LEU A 50 -13.80 6.99 -0.08
C LEU A 50 -12.61 7.84 0.40
N GLY A 51 -12.65 9.15 0.11
CA GLY A 51 -11.56 10.07 0.43
C GLY A 51 -10.33 9.82 -0.45
N PHE A 52 -10.51 9.88 -1.78
CA PHE A 52 -9.48 9.44 -2.73
C PHE A 52 -8.25 10.36 -2.81
N GLY A 53 -8.24 11.51 -2.15
CA GLY A 53 -7.13 12.45 -2.22
C GLY A 53 -6.94 12.97 -3.65
N GLN A 54 -5.71 12.84 -4.17
CA GLN A 54 -5.40 13.11 -5.59
C GLN A 54 -5.99 12.07 -6.57
N GLY A 55 -6.61 11.00 -6.09
CA GLY A 55 -7.30 10.00 -6.89
C GLY A 55 -6.40 9.14 -7.76
N LEU A 56 -5.12 8.99 -7.38
CA LEU A 56 -4.19 8.15 -8.16
C LEU A 56 -4.57 6.66 -8.06
N SER A 57 -4.91 6.16 -6.87
CA SER A 57 -5.29 4.75 -6.68
C SER A 57 -6.57 4.38 -7.44
N VAL A 58 -7.68 5.12 -7.29
CA VAL A 58 -8.90 4.86 -8.06
C VAL A 58 -8.67 4.92 -9.58
N ASN A 59 -7.86 5.86 -10.08
CA ASN A 59 -7.53 5.94 -11.50
C ASN A 59 -6.68 4.76 -11.97
N VAL A 60 -5.69 4.32 -11.19
CA VAL A 60 -4.90 3.11 -11.49
C VAL A 60 -5.82 1.90 -11.60
N HIS A 61 -6.71 1.69 -10.64
CA HIS A 61 -7.62 0.55 -10.65
C HIS A 61 -8.64 0.62 -11.80
N ALA A 62 -9.09 1.82 -12.15
CA ALA A 62 -9.99 2.03 -13.29
C ALA A 62 -9.29 1.78 -14.64
N LEU A 63 -8.01 2.16 -14.77
CA LEU A 63 -7.20 1.91 -15.97
C LEU A 63 -6.92 0.42 -16.19
N THR A 64 -6.81 -0.37 -15.11
CA THR A 64 -6.33 -1.76 -15.19
C THR A 64 -7.41 -2.83 -15.14
N SER A 65 -8.68 -2.44 -14.93
CA SER A 65 -9.77 -3.40 -14.76
C SER A 65 -11.06 -2.99 -15.48
N HIS A 66 -11.96 -3.95 -15.69
CA HIS A 66 -13.31 -3.70 -16.18
C HIS A 66 -14.28 -3.19 -15.10
N THR A 67 -13.82 -3.07 -13.85
CA THR A 67 -14.62 -2.62 -12.71
C THR A 67 -15.05 -1.16 -12.89
N GLU A 68 -16.32 -0.87 -12.60
CA GLU A 68 -16.84 0.50 -12.51
C GLU A 68 -16.42 1.10 -11.17
N TRP A 69 -15.51 2.08 -11.23
CA TRP A 69 -14.93 2.72 -10.07
C TRP A 69 -15.65 4.03 -9.74
N TYR A 70 -16.00 4.20 -8.48
CA TYR A 70 -16.60 5.41 -7.94
C TYR A 70 -15.69 5.99 -6.87
N GLY A 71 -15.81 7.29 -6.61
CA GLY A 71 -15.13 7.85 -5.45
C GLY A 71 -15.55 9.27 -5.12
N ASN A 72 -15.27 9.66 -3.89
CA ASN A 72 -15.47 11.02 -3.42
C ASN A 72 -14.21 11.58 -2.75
N ASP A 73 -14.00 12.89 -2.92
CA ASP A 73 -13.11 13.67 -2.07
C ASP A 73 -13.68 15.09 -1.96
N PHE A 74 -13.84 15.60 -0.75
CA PHE A 74 -14.49 16.91 -0.57
C PHE A 74 -13.66 18.08 -1.12
N ASN A 75 -12.36 17.87 -1.44
CA ASN A 75 -11.50 18.90 -2.00
C ASN A 75 -11.65 18.99 -3.53
N PRO A 76 -12.22 20.10 -4.06
CA PRO A 76 -12.47 20.23 -5.49
C PRO A 76 -11.17 20.33 -6.32
N THR A 77 -10.06 20.78 -5.73
CA THR A 77 -8.76 20.83 -6.43
C THR A 77 -8.24 19.42 -6.69
N GLN A 78 -8.38 18.54 -5.70
CA GLN A 78 -7.93 17.15 -5.82
C GLN A 78 -8.86 16.35 -6.73
N THR A 79 -10.18 16.54 -6.61
CA THR A 79 -11.17 15.98 -7.54
C THR A 79 -10.88 16.39 -8.98
N ARG A 80 -10.60 17.67 -9.23
CA ARG A 80 -10.24 18.15 -10.57
C ARG A 80 -8.97 17.50 -11.11
N PHE A 81 -7.95 17.33 -10.26
CA PHE A 81 -6.74 16.62 -10.65
C PHE A 81 -7.06 15.17 -11.03
N ALA A 82 -7.80 14.44 -10.18
CA ALA A 82 -8.18 13.06 -10.42
C ALA A 82 -9.01 12.86 -11.70
N GLN A 83 -9.96 13.77 -11.98
CA GLN A 83 -10.73 13.77 -13.23
C GLN A 83 -9.86 14.06 -14.46
N ARG A 84 -8.87 14.97 -14.34
CA ARG A 84 -7.89 15.20 -15.41
C ARG A 84 -7.04 13.94 -15.64
N THR A 85 -6.59 13.27 -14.58
CA THR A 85 -5.84 12.01 -14.67
C THR A 85 -6.65 10.92 -15.38
N ALA A 86 -7.94 10.77 -15.06
CA ALA A 86 -8.85 9.85 -15.77
C ALA A 86 -8.95 10.15 -17.27
N SER A 87 -8.95 11.44 -17.63
CA SER A 87 -9.07 11.89 -19.03
C SER A 87 -7.85 11.61 -19.89
N ILE A 88 -6.69 11.28 -19.30
CA ILE A 88 -5.45 10.98 -20.05
C ILE A 88 -5.68 9.83 -21.04
N SER A 89 -6.39 8.77 -20.61
CA SER A 89 -6.71 7.62 -21.47
C SER A 89 -8.21 7.47 -21.74
N ASP A 90 -8.98 8.55 -21.64
CA ASP A 90 -10.42 8.57 -21.92
C ASP A 90 -11.26 7.51 -21.18
N VAL A 91 -10.81 7.10 -19.98
CA VAL A 91 -11.42 6.01 -19.20
C VAL A 91 -12.86 6.39 -18.81
N LYS A 92 -13.82 5.50 -19.11
CA LYS A 92 -15.26 5.74 -18.87
C LYS A 92 -15.80 5.03 -17.62
N ASN A 93 -15.10 4.01 -17.13
CA ASN A 93 -15.46 3.23 -15.95
C ASN A 93 -14.97 3.87 -14.64
N VAL A 94 -14.91 5.21 -14.57
CA VAL A 94 -14.48 5.96 -13.38
C VAL A 94 -15.35 7.20 -13.17
N HIS A 95 -15.92 7.32 -11.97
CA HIS A 95 -16.92 8.33 -11.60
C HIS A 95 -16.49 9.02 -10.31
N LEU A 96 -15.93 10.24 -10.43
CA LEU A 96 -15.30 10.96 -9.31
C LEU A 96 -16.07 12.24 -8.97
N TYR A 97 -16.43 12.39 -7.70
CA TYR A 97 -17.22 13.50 -7.19
C TYR A 97 -16.46 14.30 -6.13
N ASP A 98 -16.72 15.61 -6.06
CA ASP A 98 -16.22 16.48 -4.99
C ASP A 98 -17.13 16.46 -3.74
N ASP A 99 -17.96 15.43 -3.61
CA ASP A 99 -18.90 15.26 -2.52
C ASP A 99 -18.17 15.02 -1.18
N SER A 100 -18.65 15.65 -0.11
CA SER A 100 -18.34 15.20 1.26
C SER A 100 -18.93 13.80 1.53
N PHE A 101 -18.45 13.10 2.57
CA PHE A 101 -19.00 11.79 2.95
C PHE A 101 -20.51 11.84 3.20
N LYS A 102 -21.00 12.95 3.79
CA LYS A 102 -22.43 13.20 3.97
C LYS A 102 -23.18 13.25 2.65
N GLN A 103 -22.73 14.11 1.73
CA GLN A 103 -23.37 14.27 0.42
C GLN A 103 -23.38 12.95 -0.35
N LEU A 104 -22.26 12.21 -0.33
CA LEU A 104 -22.17 10.91 -0.98
C LEU A 104 -23.16 9.90 -0.39
N ALA A 105 -23.29 9.82 0.94
CA ALA A 105 -24.24 8.93 1.61
C ALA A 105 -25.71 9.25 1.28
N GLU A 106 -26.02 10.54 1.06
CA GLU A 106 -27.35 11.04 0.71
C GLU A 106 -27.72 10.79 -0.78
N ARG A 107 -26.76 10.47 -1.65
CA ARG A 107 -27.01 10.18 -3.07
C ARG A 107 -27.97 9.01 -3.27
N THR A 108 -28.71 9.05 -4.37
CA THR A 108 -29.70 8.01 -4.73
C THR A 108 -29.41 7.35 -6.07
N ASP A 109 -28.42 7.85 -6.80
CA ASP A 109 -28.02 7.41 -8.13
C ASP A 109 -26.80 6.46 -8.13
N LEU A 110 -26.21 6.19 -6.95
CA LEU A 110 -25.08 5.27 -6.82
C LEU A 110 -25.52 3.80 -6.85
N PRO A 111 -24.70 2.90 -7.44
CA PRO A 111 -24.94 1.46 -7.37
C PRO A 111 -24.70 0.91 -5.97
N GLN A 112 -24.87 -0.40 -5.82
CA GLN A 112 -24.26 -1.12 -4.70
C GLN A 112 -22.89 -1.67 -5.11
N PHE A 113 -21.94 -1.63 -4.19
CA PHE A 113 -20.53 -1.95 -4.39
C PHE A 113 -20.19 -3.36 -3.90
N ASP A 114 -19.37 -4.04 -4.69
CA ASP A 114 -18.72 -5.31 -4.35
C ASP A 114 -17.49 -5.05 -3.46
N TYR A 115 -16.78 -3.94 -3.70
CA TYR A 115 -15.57 -3.59 -2.96
C TYR A 115 -15.54 -2.10 -2.63
N VAL A 116 -15.31 -1.74 -1.38
CA VAL A 116 -15.13 -0.35 -0.95
C VAL A 116 -13.81 -0.25 -0.21
N TYR A 117 -13.07 0.85 -0.38
CA TYR A 117 -11.91 1.09 0.46
C TYR A 117 -11.77 2.54 0.88
N LEU A 118 -11.16 2.71 2.05
CA LEU A 118 -10.69 4.00 2.56
C LEU A 118 -9.32 3.79 3.20
N HIS A 119 -8.33 4.53 2.71
CA HIS A 119 -6.96 4.41 3.18
C HIS A 119 -6.47 5.74 3.74
N GLY A 120 -6.00 5.73 4.99
CA GLY A 120 -5.53 6.92 5.68
C GLY A 120 -6.61 7.96 5.94
N ILE A 121 -7.87 7.54 6.16
CA ILE A 121 -9.01 8.44 6.38
C ILE A 121 -9.57 8.32 7.79
N TRP A 122 -9.90 7.11 8.25
CA TRP A 122 -10.74 6.89 9.44
C TRP A 122 -10.26 7.62 10.70
N SER A 123 -8.95 7.60 10.96
CA SER A 123 -8.35 8.23 12.14
C SER A 123 -8.24 9.75 12.03
N TRP A 124 -8.43 10.34 10.85
CA TRP A 124 -8.20 11.76 10.58
C TRP A 124 -9.48 12.56 10.34
N ILE A 125 -10.63 11.96 10.64
CA ILE A 125 -11.94 12.57 10.42
C ILE A 125 -12.76 12.58 11.70
N SER A 126 -13.67 13.53 11.79
CA SER A 126 -14.62 13.62 12.90
C SER A 126 -15.50 12.38 13.04
N ARG A 127 -16.01 12.13 14.26
CA ARG A 127 -16.99 11.06 14.53
C ARG A 127 -18.25 11.17 13.67
N GLU A 128 -18.65 12.39 13.29
CA GLU A 128 -19.77 12.63 12.38
C GLU A 128 -19.48 12.06 10.98
N ASN A 129 -18.28 12.33 10.45
CA ASN A 129 -17.84 11.79 9.16
C ASN A 129 -17.68 10.27 9.19
N GLN A 130 -17.18 9.70 10.30
CA GLN A 130 -17.16 8.24 10.48
C GLN A 130 -18.58 7.65 10.38
N GLN A 131 -19.58 8.31 10.98
CA GLN A 131 -20.97 7.86 10.89
C GLN A 131 -21.53 7.94 9.47
N TYR A 132 -21.23 9.00 8.71
CA TYR A 132 -21.65 9.10 7.31
C TYR A 132 -21.05 7.98 6.44
N ILE A 133 -19.79 7.57 6.71
CA ILE A 133 -19.17 6.42 6.04
C ILE A 133 -19.91 5.13 6.40
N VAL A 134 -20.25 4.91 7.66
CA VAL A 134 -21.03 3.74 8.09
C VAL A 134 -22.41 3.70 7.42
N ASP A 135 -23.10 4.85 7.35
CA ASP A 135 -24.41 4.97 6.69
C ASP A 135 -24.31 4.67 5.17
N PHE A 136 -23.25 5.15 4.52
CA PHE A 136 -22.94 4.82 3.13
C PHE A 136 -22.73 3.31 2.94
N LEU A 137 -21.89 2.67 3.77
CA LEU A 137 -21.62 1.23 3.70
C LEU A 137 -22.88 0.39 3.96
N GLU A 138 -23.73 0.80 4.91
CA GLU A 138 -24.99 0.12 5.22
C GLU A 138 -25.90 0.03 3.99
N LYS A 139 -26.04 1.14 3.25
CA LYS A 139 -26.92 1.30 2.09
C LYS A 139 -26.31 0.77 0.79
N HIS A 140 -25.04 1.06 0.54
CA HIS A 140 -24.39 0.86 -0.75
C HIS A 140 -23.46 -0.35 -0.80
N LEU A 141 -23.16 -1.06 0.28
CA LEU A 141 -22.39 -2.30 0.17
C LEU A 141 -23.29 -3.52 -0.11
N LYS A 142 -22.94 -4.32 -1.11
CA LYS A 142 -23.62 -5.60 -1.42
C LYS A 142 -23.40 -6.62 -0.30
N VAL A 143 -24.32 -7.59 -0.19
CA VAL A 143 -24.05 -8.82 0.57
C VAL A 143 -22.91 -9.58 -0.12
N GLY A 144 -21.93 -10.04 0.65
CA GLY A 144 -20.65 -10.56 0.16
C GLY A 144 -19.63 -9.47 -0.18
N GLY A 145 -20.01 -8.19 -0.11
CA GLY A 145 -19.12 -7.07 -0.39
C GLY A 145 -18.04 -6.91 0.69
N VAL A 146 -16.87 -6.48 0.26
CA VAL A 146 -15.66 -6.33 1.09
C VAL A 146 -15.34 -4.85 1.28
N VAL A 147 -14.97 -4.47 2.50
CA VAL A 147 -14.48 -3.13 2.83
C VAL A 147 -13.06 -3.23 3.34
N TYR A 148 -12.13 -2.52 2.69
CA TYR A 148 -10.79 -2.28 3.23
C TYR A 148 -10.78 -0.96 4.03
N ILE A 149 -10.30 -1.00 5.27
CA ILE A 149 -10.15 0.19 6.11
C ILE A 149 -8.76 0.19 6.73
N SER A 150 -8.06 1.31 6.67
CA SER A 150 -6.84 1.50 7.46
C SER A 150 -6.96 2.62 8.49
N TYR A 151 -6.39 2.41 9.67
CA TYR A 151 -6.56 3.30 10.81
C TYR A 151 -5.44 3.15 11.84
N ASN A 152 -5.17 4.23 12.57
CA ASN A 152 -4.29 4.25 13.73
C ASN A 152 -4.98 3.57 14.91
N VAL A 153 -4.31 2.59 15.52
CA VAL A 153 -4.89 1.71 16.53
C VAL A 153 -4.21 1.87 17.90
N SER A 154 -5.02 1.71 18.96
CA SER A 154 -4.58 1.59 20.35
C SER A 154 -4.15 0.14 20.66
N PRO A 155 -3.18 -0.13 21.58
CA PRO A 155 -2.42 0.83 22.38
C PRO A 155 -1.19 1.43 21.68
N GLY A 156 -0.82 0.97 20.48
CA GLY A 156 0.46 1.33 19.85
C GLY A 156 0.65 2.84 19.70
N PHE A 157 -0.29 3.54 19.04
CA PHE A 157 -0.19 5.00 18.91
C PHE A 157 -0.56 5.78 20.17
N GLN A 158 -1.29 5.18 21.12
CA GLN A 158 -1.72 5.86 22.33
C GLN A 158 -0.52 6.33 23.18
N LEU A 159 0.63 5.65 23.07
CA LEU A 159 1.86 6.03 23.77
C LEU A 159 2.44 7.39 23.30
N VAL A 160 2.20 7.79 22.05
CA VAL A 160 2.74 9.02 21.47
C VAL A 160 1.70 10.14 21.37
N GLU A 161 0.43 9.82 21.58
CA GLU A 161 -0.70 10.76 21.59
C GLU A 161 -0.48 11.98 22.50
N PRO A 162 0.01 11.84 23.76
CA PRO A 162 0.22 13.01 24.62
C PRO A 162 1.25 14.00 24.06
N VAL A 163 2.29 13.49 23.38
CA VAL A 163 3.32 14.34 22.79
C VAL A 163 2.78 15.09 21.57
N ARG A 164 2.01 14.40 20.71
CA ARG A 164 1.31 15.05 19.61
C ARG A 164 0.36 16.12 20.12
N ASN A 165 -0.39 15.86 21.20
CA ASN A 165 -1.33 16.85 21.73
C ASN A 165 -0.61 18.13 22.19
N LEU A 166 0.59 18.01 22.77
CA LEU A 166 1.45 19.16 23.06
C LEU A 166 1.93 19.86 21.79
N MET A 167 2.34 19.12 20.76
CA MET A 167 2.75 19.69 19.47
C MET A 167 1.61 20.50 18.83
N LYS A 168 0.39 19.94 18.77
CA LYS A 168 -0.79 20.60 18.22
C LYS A 168 -1.16 21.86 19.00
N GLN A 169 -1.16 21.80 20.34
CA GLN A 169 -1.40 22.98 21.17
C GLN A 169 -0.35 24.06 20.95
N PHE A 170 0.93 23.68 20.84
CA PHE A 170 2.00 24.62 20.54
C PHE A 170 1.82 25.25 19.15
N ASP A 171 1.47 24.45 18.15
CA ASP A 171 1.19 24.89 16.78
C ASP A 171 0.05 25.93 16.74
N ASP A 172 -1.07 25.62 17.39
CA ASP A 172 -2.29 26.44 17.35
C ASP A 172 -2.17 27.75 18.14
N THR A 173 -1.35 27.78 19.20
CA THR A 173 -1.34 28.89 20.17
C THR A 173 -0.07 29.72 20.17
N MET A 174 1.08 29.12 19.81
CA MET A 174 2.39 29.78 19.91
C MET A 174 2.95 30.18 18.56
N LEU A 175 2.46 29.61 17.46
CA LEU A 175 2.93 29.92 16.12
C LEU A 175 1.87 30.72 15.35
N ALA A 176 2.30 31.78 14.67
CA ALA A 176 1.40 32.53 13.81
C ALA A 176 0.97 31.66 12.60
N PRO A 177 -0.26 31.81 12.09
CA PRO A 177 -0.70 31.10 10.87
C PRO A 177 0.21 31.37 9.66
N THR A 178 0.88 32.53 9.63
CA THR A 178 1.77 32.95 8.54
C THR A 178 3.16 32.30 8.56
N VAL A 179 3.50 31.52 9.59
CA VAL A 179 4.79 30.82 9.66
C VAL A 179 4.81 29.71 8.61
N ASP A 180 5.87 29.68 7.81
CA ASP A 180 6.08 28.65 6.80
C ASP A 180 6.24 27.26 7.44
N ASN A 181 5.93 26.22 6.67
CA ASN A 181 5.82 24.86 7.22
C ASN A 181 7.15 24.32 7.76
N ASP A 182 8.28 24.65 7.13
CA ASP A 182 9.60 24.19 7.55
C ASP A 182 10.04 24.87 8.86
N ALA A 183 9.86 26.19 8.96
CA ALA A 183 10.10 26.93 10.19
C ALA A 183 9.17 26.48 11.33
N ARG A 184 7.92 26.14 11.01
CA ARG A 184 6.95 25.55 11.94
C ARG A 184 7.46 24.21 12.49
N MET A 185 7.95 23.31 11.63
CA MET A 185 8.54 22.04 12.06
C MET A 185 9.77 22.26 12.95
N LEU A 186 10.68 23.14 12.55
CA LEU A 186 11.88 23.45 13.33
C LEU A 186 11.53 24.00 14.72
N ALA A 187 10.58 24.93 14.80
CA ALA A 187 10.13 25.52 16.07
C ALA A 187 9.50 24.46 17.00
N MET A 188 8.69 23.55 16.46
CA MET A 188 8.12 22.44 17.22
C MET A 188 9.20 21.44 17.68
N GLN A 189 10.16 21.11 16.82
CA GLN A 189 11.28 20.24 17.17
C GLN A 189 12.09 20.85 18.32
N GLU A 190 12.42 22.14 18.24
CA GLU A 190 13.10 22.85 19.32
C GLU A 190 12.28 22.86 20.61
N TYR A 191 10.98 23.07 20.52
CA TYR A 191 10.07 23.03 21.66
C TYR A 191 10.11 21.65 22.35
N LEU A 192 10.00 20.55 21.59
CA LEU A 192 10.05 19.19 22.15
C LEU A 192 11.43 18.86 22.74
N VAL A 193 12.52 19.24 22.07
CA VAL A 193 13.89 19.06 22.61
C VAL A 193 14.04 19.78 23.96
N ARG A 194 13.54 21.01 24.07
CA ARG A 194 13.56 21.77 25.35
C ARG A 194 12.66 21.11 26.39
N LEU A 195 11.44 20.70 26.01
CA LEU A 195 10.51 20.00 26.90
C LEU A 195 11.15 18.77 27.53
N PHE A 196 11.75 17.90 26.72
CA PHE A 196 12.36 16.65 27.21
C PHE A 196 13.62 16.91 28.02
N LYS A 197 14.43 17.92 27.66
CA LYS A 197 15.57 18.37 28.48
C LYS A 197 15.14 18.83 29.88
N HIS A 198 13.97 19.46 30.00
CA HIS A 198 13.41 19.92 31.27
C HIS A 198 12.51 18.89 31.97
N SER A 199 12.34 17.69 31.40
CA SER A 199 11.47 16.63 31.92
C SER A 199 12.21 15.30 32.09
N PRO A 200 13.30 15.25 32.89
CA PRO A 200 14.17 14.07 32.98
C PRO A 200 13.45 12.81 33.48
N SER A 201 12.45 12.96 34.36
CA SER A 201 11.64 11.83 34.84
C SER A 201 10.80 11.20 33.73
N PHE A 202 10.20 12.02 32.86
CA PHE A 202 9.43 11.54 31.71
C PHE A 202 10.33 10.83 30.70
N LEU A 203 11.49 11.41 30.39
CA LEU A 203 12.49 10.82 29.49
C LEU A 203 12.97 9.45 30.01
N GLN A 204 13.26 9.35 31.31
CA GLN A 204 13.69 8.09 31.93
C GLN A 204 12.60 7.01 31.89
N ALA A 205 11.34 7.40 32.10
CA ALA A 205 10.21 6.46 32.09
C ALA A 205 9.79 6.06 30.66
N ASN A 206 9.96 6.94 29.66
CA ASN A 206 9.42 6.75 28.30
C ASN A 206 10.47 7.03 27.20
N PRO A 207 11.64 6.39 27.22
CA PRO A 207 12.71 6.67 26.25
C PRO A 207 12.29 6.38 24.80
N SER A 208 11.47 5.35 24.56
CA SER A 208 10.94 5.02 23.24
C SER A 208 10.02 6.10 22.68
N VAL A 209 9.13 6.66 23.51
CA VAL A 209 8.22 7.74 23.14
C VAL A 209 9.00 8.99 22.76
N VAL A 210 10.03 9.33 23.53
CA VAL A 210 10.89 10.50 23.23
C VAL A 210 11.64 10.29 21.91
N ASN A 211 12.26 9.12 21.73
CA ASN A 211 12.97 8.80 20.49
C ASN A 211 12.04 8.89 19.29
N TYR A 212 10.85 8.28 19.38
CA TYR A 212 9.84 8.36 18.33
C TYR A 212 9.47 9.82 18.02
N ALA A 213 9.13 10.61 19.04
CA ALA A 213 8.70 11.99 18.89
C ALA A 213 9.77 12.90 18.28
N LEU A 214 11.06 12.61 18.48
CA LEU A 214 12.15 13.34 17.83
C LEU A 214 12.43 12.81 16.42
N ASP A 215 12.27 11.51 16.21
CA ASP A 215 12.47 10.86 14.92
C ASP A 215 11.42 11.26 13.87
N ILE A 216 10.21 11.68 14.27
CA ILE A 216 9.21 12.17 13.31
C ILE A 216 9.72 13.36 12.49
N PHE A 217 10.58 14.21 13.07
CA PHE A 217 11.15 15.38 12.39
C PHE A 217 12.23 15.05 11.36
N LYS A 218 12.59 13.77 11.20
CA LYS A 218 13.41 13.29 10.07
C LYS A 218 12.57 13.11 8.80
N LYS A 219 11.25 13.15 8.90
CA LYS A 219 10.32 13.04 7.78
C LYS A 219 10.06 14.42 7.17
N ASP A 220 9.45 14.43 5.99
CA ASP A 220 9.05 15.65 5.29
C ASP A 220 8.05 16.48 6.12
N ALA A 221 8.20 17.81 6.08
CA ALA A 221 7.37 18.72 6.86
C ALA A 221 5.87 18.64 6.50
N HIS A 222 5.52 18.37 5.24
CA HIS A 222 4.13 18.21 4.84
C HIS A 222 3.54 16.91 5.39
N TYR A 223 4.32 15.83 5.40
CA TYR A 223 3.90 14.57 6.03
C TYR A 223 3.60 14.78 7.52
N ILE A 224 4.47 15.48 8.25
CA ILE A 224 4.26 15.72 9.69
C ILE A 224 2.98 16.52 9.93
N SER A 225 2.74 17.57 9.12
CA SER A 225 1.52 18.36 9.22
C SER A 225 0.25 17.54 8.95
N ASN A 226 0.26 16.74 7.88
CA ASN A 226 -0.88 15.89 7.50
C ASN A 226 -1.11 14.71 8.45
N GLU A 227 -0.09 14.24 9.16
CA GLU A 227 -0.18 13.09 10.06
C GLU A 227 -0.36 13.51 11.52
N TYR A 228 0.11 14.66 11.98
CA TYR A 228 0.07 14.97 13.43
C TYR A 228 -0.69 16.25 13.76
N LEU A 229 -0.96 17.12 12.78
CA LEU A 229 -1.53 18.44 13.02
C LEU A 229 -2.96 18.63 12.50
N ASN A 230 -3.67 17.57 12.11
CA ASN A 230 -5.12 17.64 11.87
C ASN A 230 -5.87 17.99 13.16
N ASP A 231 -7.08 18.52 13.08
CA ASP A 231 -7.87 18.79 14.29
C ASP A 231 -8.35 17.48 14.94
N ASP A 232 -8.95 16.60 14.14
CA ASP A 232 -9.36 15.28 14.57
C ASP A 232 -8.19 14.28 14.47
N TRP A 233 -7.98 13.53 15.55
CA TRP A 233 -7.16 12.32 15.54
C TRP A 233 -7.78 11.25 16.43
N ASP A 234 -8.40 10.25 15.81
CA ASP A 234 -9.04 9.16 16.51
C ASP A 234 -8.16 7.90 16.47
N ILE A 235 -7.50 7.63 17.60
CA ILE A 235 -6.78 6.37 17.85
C ILE A 235 -7.79 5.42 18.49
N ILE A 236 -8.35 4.54 17.65
CA ILE A 236 -9.44 3.64 18.05
C ILE A 236 -8.90 2.26 18.46
N HIS A 237 -9.59 1.56 19.36
CA HIS A 237 -9.33 0.14 19.60
C HIS A 237 -9.88 -0.71 18.45
N PHE A 238 -9.27 -1.86 18.16
CA PHE A 238 -9.80 -2.78 17.14
C PHE A 238 -11.25 -3.17 17.44
N SER A 239 -11.54 -3.48 18.71
CA SER A 239 -12.87 -3.86 19.17
C SER A 239 -13.94 -2.79 18.93
N ASP A 240 -13.61 -1.51 19.15
CA ASP A 240 -14.52 -0.38 18.90
C ASP A 240 -14.74 -0.14 17.40
N MET A 241 -13.70 -0.31 16.58
CA MET A 241 -13.82 -0.29 15.12
C MET A 241 -14.80 -1.37 14.64
N ALA A 242 -14.56 -2.62 15.07
CA ALA A 242 -15.40 -3.75 14.68
C ALA A 242 -16.87 -3.51 15.07
N GLN A 243 -17.13 -3.06 16.31
CA GLN A 243 -18.48 -2.74 16.78
C GLN A 243 -19.14 -1.61 16.00
N THR A 244 -18.38 -0.56 15.64
CA THR A 244 -18.91 0.56 14.85
C THR A 244 -19.43 0.08 13.50
N LEU A 245 -18.71 -0.84 12.86
CA LEU A 245 -19.07 -1.39 11.55
C LEU A 245 -20.18 -2.46 11.61
N GLU A 246 -20.46 -3.05 12.77
CA GLU A 246 -21.55 -4.03 12.93
C GLU A 246 -22.92 -3.47 12.51
N ARG A 247 -23.14 -2.15 12.66
CA ARG A 247 -24.36 -1.48 12.19
C ARG A 247 -24.57 -1.67 10.68
N ALA A 248 -23.50 -1.65 9.89
CA ALA A 248 -23.53 -1.93 8.45
C ALA A 248 -23.54 -3.45 8.13
N LYS A 249 -23.69 -4.31 9.14
CA LYS A 249 -23.61 -5.78 9.08
C LYS A 249 -22.23 -6.29 8.62
N LEU A 250 -21.20 -5.50 8.89
CA LEU A 250 -19.83 -5.84 8.57
C LEU A 250 -19.21 -6.67 9.70
N GLN A 251 -18.44 -7.67 9.32
CA GLN A 251 -17.70 -8.53 10.23
C GLN A 251 -16.23 -8.51 9.84
N PHE A 252 -15.33 -8.47 10.82
CA PHE A 252 -13.90 -8.61 10.56
C PHE A 252 -13.60 -9.93 9.84
N ALA A 253 -12.89 -9.85 8.72
CA ALA A 253 -12.40 -11.00 7.96
C ALA A 253 -10.96 -11.32 8.33
N CYS A 254 -10.03 -10.42 8.00
CA CYS A 254 -8.60 -10.58 8.24
C CYS A 254 -7.86 -9.27 8.00
N SER A 255 -6.60 -9.19 8.42
CA SER A 255 -5.73 -8.07 8.05
C SER A 255 -5.23 -8.20 6.61
N SER A 256 -5.35 -7.11 5.84
CA SER A 256 -4.77 -6.95 4.50
C SER A 256 -3.23 -6.85 4.54
N ALA A 257 -2.65 -6.56 5.71
CA ALA A 257 -1.19 -6.49 5.86
C ALA A 257 -0.49 -7.86 5.75
N GLY A 258 -1.24 -8.97 5.83
CA GLY A 258 -0.69 -10.34 5.73
C GLY A 258 0.13 -10.78 6.94
N GLY A 259 0.20 -9.96 8.00
CA GLY A 259 0.98 -10.26 9.20
C GLY A 259 0.57 -11.56 9.89
N GLN A 260 -0.70 -11.96 9.78
CA GLN A 260 -1.23 -13.22 10.31
C GLN A 260 -0.52 -14.47 9.77
N PHE A 261 0.04 -14.38 8.55
CA PHE A 261 0.76 -15.48 7.93
C PHE A 261 2.18 -15.68 8.50
N PHE A 262 2.71 -14.64 9.15
CA PHE A 262 4.00 -14.68 9.84
C PHE A 262 3.86 -14.89 11.35
N ASP A 263 2.65 -15.10 11.88
CA ASP A 263 2.41 -15.23 13.32
C ASP A 263 3.27 -16.36 13.93
N LYS A 264 3.53 -17.46 13.20
CA LYS A 264 4.43 -18.55 13.62
C LYS A 264 5.89 -18.14 13.84
N TYR A 265 6.33 -17.04 13.22
CA TYR A 265 7.65 -16.47 13.38
C TYR A 265 7.65 -15.25 14.33
N ARG A 266 6.50 -14.58 14.49
CA ARG A 266 6.37 -13.39 15.33
C ARG A 266 6.21 -13.74 16.81
N PHE A 267 5.42 -14.78 17.10
CA PHE A 267 5.07 -15.19 18.46
C PHE A 267 5.94 -16.34 18.98
N THR A 268 6.18 -16.36 20.29
CA THR A 268 6.72 -17.55 20.95
C THR A 268 5.66 -18.67 20.98
N PRO A 269 6.06 -19.93 21.24
CA PRO A 269 5.10 -21.01 21.45
C PRO A 269 4.09 -20.69 22.54
N GLU A 270 4.52 -20.11 23.66
CA GLU A 270 3.65 -19.75 24.80
C GLU A 270 2.65 -18.66 24.43
N GLN A 271 3.08 -17.65 23.67
CA GLN A 271 2.18 -16.61 23.15
C GLN A 271 1.17 -17.19 22.16
N SER A 272 1.63 -18.07 21.27
CA SER A 272 0.77 -18.75 20.28
C SER A 272 -0.27 -19.63 20.96
N ASP A 273 0.13 -20.39 21.98
CA ASP A 273 -0.75 -21.24 22.78
C ASP A 273 -1.80 -20.38 23.50
N PHE A 274 -1.39 -19.28 24.13
CA PHE A 274 -2.33 -18.35 24.76
C PHE A 274 -3.33 -17.75 23.77
N LEU A 275 -2.86 -17.22 22.64
CA LEU A 275 -3.73 -16.68 21.58
C LEU A 275 -4.69 -17.75 21.04
N SER A 276 -4.25 -19.01 20.95
CA SER A 276 -5.11 -20.11 20.49
C SER A 276 -6.35 -20.31 21.37
N THR A 277 -6.23 -20.05 22.68
CA THR A 277 -7.36 -20.13 23.62
C THR A 277 -8.44 -19.07 23.39
N LEU A 278 -8.09 -17.98 22.68
CA LEU A 278 -8.95 -16.83 22.43
C LEU A 278 -9.68 -16.88 21.08
N ARG A 279 -9.36 -17.85 20.20
CA ARG A 279 -9.88 -17.92 18.81
C ARG A 279 -11.42 -17.95 18.70
N GLY A 280 -12.12 -18.34 19.77
CA GLY A 280 -13.59 -18.29 19.83
C GLY A 280 -14.19 -16.89 19.94
N ASN A 281 -13.37 -15.86 20.22
CA ASN A 281 -13.80 -14.47 20.32
C ASN A 281 -12.83 -13.57 19.56
N THR A 282 -13.20 -13.21 18.32
CA THR A 282 -12.37 -12.39 17.42
C THR A 282 -11.98 -11.04 18.04
N LEU A 283 -12.88 -10.38 18.78
CA LEU A 283 -12.60 -9.08 19.38
C LEU A 283 -11.46 -9.18 20.40
N VAL A 284 -11.55 -10.15 21.32
CA VAL A 284 -10.52 -10.36 22.34
C VAL A 284 -9.22 -10.88 21.72
N TYR A 285 -9.32 -11.77 20.73
CA TYR A 285 -8.15 -12.34 20.04
C TYR A 285 -7.31 -11.24 19.37
N GLU A 286 -7.94 -10.41 18.52
CA GLU A 286 -7.23 -9.38 17.76
C GLU A 286 -6.72 -8.26 18.66
N GLU A 287 -7.51 -7.81 19.66
CA GLU A 287 -7.06 -6.78 20.61
C GLU A 287 -5.86 -7.26 21.44
N THR A 288 -5.88 -8.54 21.87
CA THR A 288 -4.75 -9.16 22.56
C THR A 288 -3.53 -9.27 21.64
N ARG A 289 -3.75 -9.64 20.38
CA ARG A 289 -2.70 -9.73 19.36
C ARG A 289 -2.04 -8.36 19.14
N ASP A 290 -2.83 -7.29 19.01
CA ASP A 290 -2.34 -5.92 18.85
C ASP A 290 -1.49 -5.48 20.03
N PHE A 291 -1.93 -5.79 21.25
CA PHE A 291 -1.15 -5.53 22.46
C PHE A 291 0.21 -6.24 22.44
N MET A 292 0.24 -7.54 22.10
CA MET A 292 1.48 -8.32 22.11
C MET A 292 2.52 -7.83 21.11
N ILE A 293 2.06 -7.25 19.99
CA ILE A 293 2.93 -6.87 18.88
C ILE A 293 3.15 -5.36 18.76
N HIS A 294 2.60 -4.58 19.69
CA HIS A 294 2.57 -3.13 19.67
C HIS A 294 2.03 -2.59 18.33
N GLU A 295 0.90 -3.12 17.88
CA GLU A 295 0.29 -2.70 16.63
C GLU A 295 -0.08 -1.22 16.70
N TYR A 296 0.35 -0.46 15.70
CA TYR A 296 0.11 0.98 15.60
C TYR A 296 -0.79 1.28 14.41
N PHE A 297 -0.71 0.52 13.32
CA PHE A 297 -1.49 0.81 12.13
C PHE A 297 -2.11 -0.45 11.55
N ARG A 298 -3.44 -0.52 11.59
CA ARG A 298 -4.17 -1.64 11.00
C ARG A 298 -4.58 -1.33 9.58
N ARG A 299 -4.61 -2.38 8.78
CA ARG A 299 -5.18 -2.44 7.43
C ARG A 299 -6.05 -3.69 7.41
N ASP A 300 -7.36 -3.51 7.54
CA ASP A 300 -8.29 -4.60 7.79
C ASP A 300 -9.32 -4.73 6.69
N LEU A 301 -9.72 -5.98 6.44
CA LEU A 301 -10.81 -6.34 5.57
C LEU A 301 -12.03 -6.69 6.42
N PHE A 302 -13.16 -6.07 6.12
CA PHE A 302 -14.47 -6.37 6.69
C PHE A 302 -15.41 -6.85 5.60
N VAL A 303 -16.35 -7.74 5.93
CA VAL A 303 -17.25 -8.35 4.94
C VAL A 303 -18.68 -8.29 5.42
N LYS A 304 -19.61 -7.95 4.51
CA LYS A 304 -21.04 -7.99 4.77
C LYS A 304 -21.58 -9.39 4.55
N GLY A 305 -21.77 -10.15 5.62
CA GLY A 305 -22.12 -11.58 5.54
C GLY A 305 -20.89 -12.43 5.22
N LYS A 306 -19.95 -12.52 6.17
CA LYS A 306 -18.70 -13.26 6.01
C LYS A 306 -18.96 -14.74 5.73
N GLU A 307 -18.40 -15.25 4.63
CA GLU A 307 -18.41 -16.68 4.27
C GLU A 307 -17.05 -17.32 4.53
N VAL A 308 -17.03 -18.35 5.39
CA VAL A 308 -15.86 -19.19 5.63
C VAL A 308 -15.93 -20.39 4.69
N LEU A 309 -14.89 -20.58 3.89
CA LEU A 309 -14.82 -21.62 2.88
C LEU A 309 -14.44 -22.96 3.51
N THR A 310 -15.06 -24.03 3.02
CA THR A 310 -14.53 -25.38 3.25
C THR A 310 -13.17 -25.52 2.58
N HIS A 311 -12.35 -26.49 3.00
CA HIS A 311 -11.04 -26.73 2.38
C HIS A 311 -11.13 -26.91 0.85
N SER A 312 -12.12 -27.66 0.35
CA SER A 312 -12.32 -27.83 -1.11
C SER A 312 -12.66 -26.52 -1.83
N GLN A 313 -13.52 -25.67 -1.23
CA GLN A 313 -13.82 -24.35 -1.79
C GLN A 313 -12.61 -23.42 -1.75
N LYS A 314 -11.85 -23.40 -0.64
CA LYS A 314 -10.60 -22.65 -0.49
C LYS A 314 -9.60 -23.05 -1.59
N MET A 315 -9.38 -24.35 -1.78
CA MET A 315 -8.46 -24.84 -2.81
C MET A 315 -8.94 -24.50 -4.22
N LYS A 316 -10.24 -24.60 -4.48
CA LYS A 316 -10.81 -24.13 -5.76
C LYS A 316 -10.50 -22.65 -6.00
N GLN A 317 -10.69 -21.79 -4.99
CA GLN A 317 -10.40 -20.35 -5.10
C GLN A 317 -8.90 -20.07 -5.26
N LEU A 318 -8.05 -20.69 -4.44
CA LEU A 318 -6.59 -20.53 -4.53
C LEU A 318 -6.08 -20.87 -5.92
N ARG A 319 -6.57 -21.96 -6.52
CA ARG A 319 -6.19 -22.39 -7.87
C ARG A 319 -6.55 -21.40 -8.99
N THR A 320 -7.46 -20.45 -8.74
CA THR A 320 -7.79 -19.36 -9.69
C THR A 320 -6.88 -18.14 -9.57
N LEU A 321 -6.04 -18.06 -8.53
CA LEU A 321 -5.12 -16.95 -8.37
C LEU A 321 -3.99 -17.04 -9.39
N HIS A 322 -3.55 -15.88 -9.84
CA HIS A 322 -2.40 -15.73 -10.71
C HIS A 322 -1.36 -14.83 -10.05
N PHE A 323 -0.11 -14.98 -10.46
CA PHE A 323 0.98 -14.13 -10.02
C PHE A 323 1.99 -13.93 -11.16
N VAL A 324 2.84 -12.93 -10.99
CA VAL A 324 3.98 -12.66 -11.86
C VAL A 324 5.20 -12.32 -11.00
N PHE A 325 6.40 -12.69 -11.45
CA PHE A 325 7.63 -12.26 -10.81
C PHE A 325 7.89 -10.78 -11.14
N ALA A 326 7.81 -9.94 -10.10
CA ALA A 326 7.81 -8.49 -10.24
C ALA A 326 9.00 -7.81 -9.55
N ARG A 327 10.04 -8.59 -9.21
CA ARG A 327 11.26 -8.08 -8.58
C ARG A 327 12.30 -7.71 -9.65
N GLU A 328 13.06 -6.66 -9.36
CA GLU A 328 14.17 -6.21 -10.22
C GLU A 328 15.29 -7.27 -10.30
N THR A 329 15.60 -7.91 -9.17
CA THR A 329 16.70 -8.89 -9.07
C THR A 329 16.18 -10.31 -8.92
N ASP A 330 16.88 -11.24 -9.56
CA ASP A 330 16.73 -12.68 -9.41
C ASP A 330 17.28 -13.23 -8.08
N LYS A 331 17.82 -12.37 -7.21
CA LYS A 331 18.28 -12.73 -5.87
C LYS A 331 17.15 -12.61 -4.86
N PHE A 332 16.90 -13.71 -4.16
CA PHE A 332 16.00 -13.73 -3.02
C PHE A 332 16.78 -14.04 -1.75
N ASP A 333 16.57 -13.22 -0.72
CA ASP A 333 17.08 -13.49 0.62
C ASP A 333 16.13 -14.50 1.27
N PHE A 334 16.59 -15.74 1.41
CA PHE A 334 15.81 -16.81 2.01
C PHE A 334 15.80 -16.71 3.54
N THR A 335 15.77 -15.51 4.10
CA THR A 335 15.67 -15.27 5.54
C THR A 335 14.45 -14.41 5.88
N ILE A 336 13.80 -14.74 7.00
CA ILE A 336 12.69 -13.97 7.57
C ILE A 336 13.17 -13.34 8.88
N ALA A 337 12.96 -12.02 9.02
CA ALA A 337 13.18 -11.34 10.29
C ALA A 337 12.16 -11.85 11.34
N SER A 338 12.65 -12.24 12.52
CA SER A 338 11.81 -12.65 13.64
C SER A 338 12.22 -11.93 14.94
N SER A 339 11.35 -11.99 15.95
CA SER A 339 11.63 -11.48 17.29
C SER A 339 12.84 -12.15 17.97
N LYS A 340 13.26 -13.32 17.47
CA LYS A 340 14.42 -14.10 17.96
C LYS A 340 15.66 -14.00 17.05
N GLY A 341 15.63 -13.13 16.03
CA GLY A 341 16.68 -13.02 15.01
C GLY A 341 16.25 -13.56 13.63
N PRO A 342 17.10 -13.49 12.61
CA PRO A 342 16.77 -13.99 11.27
C PRO A 342 16.58 -15.51 11.28
N ILE A 343 15.52 -15.99 10.62
CA ILE A 343 15.20 -17.40 10.43
C ILE A 343 15.46 -17.78 8.98
N GLN A 344 16.27 -18.82 8.76
CA GLN A 344 16.50 -19.37 7.43
C GLN A 344 15.26 -20.15 6.95
N LEU A 345 14.80 -19.83 5.75
CA LEU A 345 13.74 -20.57 5.07
C LEU A 345 14.25 -21.93 4.57
N PRO A 346 13.44 -23.00 4.61
CA PRO A 346 13.86 -24.33 4.16
C PRO A 346 14.11 -24.37 2.65
N LEU A 347 15.37 -24.29 2.26
CA LEU A 347 15.79 -24.15 0.86
C LEU A 347 15.34 -25.32 -0.01
N GLU A 348 15.12 -26.48 0.58
CA GLU A 348 14.79 -27.74 -0.09
C GLU A 348 13.54 -27.64 -0.97
N TYR A 349 12.53 -26.90 -0.51
CA TYR A 349 11.29 -26.66 -1.27
C TYR A 349 11.11 -25.20 -1.69
N TYR A 350 11.81 -24.25 -1.06
CA TYR A 350 11.77 -22.85 -1.49
C TYR A 350 12.50 -22.62 -2.81
N GLU A 351 13.70 -23.17 -3.00
CA GLU A 351 14.50 -22.92 -4.21
C GLU A 351 13.83 -23.44 -5.49
N PRO A 352 13.28 -24.67 -5.56
CA PRO A 352 12.63 -25.16 -6.78
C PRO A 352 11.43 -24.31 -7.20
N ILE A 353 10.60 -23.90 -6.23
CA ILE A 353 9.41 -23.10 -6.49
C ILE A 353 9.80 -21.66 -6.87
N PHE A 354 10.76 -21.05 -6.16
CA PHE A 354 11.29 -19.74 -6.52
C PHE A 354 11.87 -19.72 -7.95
N ASN A 355 12.65 -20.75 -8.31
CA ASN A 355 13.21 -20.88 -9.65
C ASN A 355 12.17 -21.10 -10.74
N PHE A 356 11.00 -21.66 -10.41
CA PHE A 356 9.87 -21.74 -11.34
C PHE A 356 9.28 -20.34 -11.60
N CYS A 357 9.08 -19.55 -10.54
CA CYS A 357 8.42 -18.25 -10.64
C CYS A 357 9.21 -17.20 -11.44
N LYS A 358 10.55 -17.28 -11.49
CA LYS A 358 11.44 -16.19 -11.95
C LYS A 358 11.51 -15.96 -13.47
N ASP A 359 10.60 -16.51 -14.26
CA ASP A 359 10.64 -16.39 -15.73
C ASP A 359 9.90 -15.17 -16.29
N HIS A 360 9.39 -14.30 -15.40
CA HIS A 360 8.61 -13.10 -15.68
C HIS A 360 7.29 -13.36 -16.44
N LYS A 361 6.76 -14.59 -16.44
CA LYS A 361 5.43 -14.87 -16.99
C LYS A 361 4.37 -14.86 -15.90
N VAL A 362 3.13 -14.66 -16.35
CA VAL A 362 1.96 -14.86 -15.51
C VAL A 362 1.76 -16.36 -15.33
N HIS A 363 1.76 -16.80 -14.07
CA HIS A 363 1.53 -18.18 -13.68
C HIS A 363 0.28 -18.30 -12.82
N SER A 364 -0.45 -19.39 -12.97
CA SER A 364 -1.55 -19.71 -12.07
C SER A 364 -1.05 -20.49 -10.84
N TYR A 365 -1.76 -20.36 -9.73
CA TYR A 365 -1.53 -21.22 -8.56
C TYR A 365 -1.79 -22.69 -8.89
N ALA A 366 -2.74 -22.98 -9.80
CA ALA A 366 -3.00 -24.32 -10.27
C ALA A 366 -1.76 -24.94 -10.92
N GLU A 367 -1.06 -24.21 -11.78
CA GLU A 367 0.18 -24.68 -12.43
C GLU A 367 1.25 -25.06 -11.41
N VAL A 368 1.49 -24.21 -10.39
CA VAL A 368 2.51 -24.48 -9.37
C VAL A 368 2.12 -25.66 -8.50
N LEU A 369 0.86 -25.72 -8.06
CA LEU A 369 0.34 -26.84 -7.28
C LEU A 369 0.45 -28.15 -8.07
N ASP A 370 0.04 -28.17 -9.34
CA ASP A 370 0.13 -29.36 -10.19
C ASP A 370 1.57 -29.73 -10.50
N THR A 371 2.50 -28.78 -10.45
CA THR A 371 3.93 -29.03 -10.69
C THR A 371 4.61 -29.61 -9.46
N PHE A 372 4.32 -29.11 -8.26
CA PHE A 372 5.11 -29.37 -7.05
C PHE A 372 4.37 -30.08 -5.90
N ALA A 373 3.05 -29.92 -5.76
CA ALA A 373 2.33 -30.46 -4.60
C ALA A 373 2.28 -32.00 -4.64
N ASP A 374 2.50 -32.61 -3.48
CA ASP A 374 2.54 -34.04 -3.20
C ASP A 374 3.51 -34.81 -4.10
N LYS A 375 4.66 -34.20 -4.40
CA LYS A 375 5.72 -34.77 -5.24
C LYS A 375 7.10 -34.69 -4.59
N ASP A 376 7.96 -35.62 -4.98
CA ASP A 376 9.36 -35.63 -4.58
C ASP A 376 10.20 -34.80 -5.56
N VAL A 377 10.84 -33.75 -5.06
CA VAL A 377 11.74 -32.87 -5.81
C VAL A 377 13.07 -32.79 -5.06
N ASN A 378 14.17 -33.06 -5.76
CA ASN A 378 15.53 -33.06 -5.17
C ASN A 378 15.67 -33.92 -3.89
N GLY A 379 14.89 -35.01 -3.78
CA GLY A 379 14.91 -35.91 -2.62
C GLY A 379 14.05 -35.48 -1.44
N TYR A 380 13.24 -34.42 -1.59
CA TYR A 380 12.30 -33.94 -0.57
C TYR A 380 10.86 -34.01 -1.08
N HIS A 381 9.96 -34.49 -0.24
CA HIS A 381 8.53 -34.50 -0.52
C HIS A 381 7.94 -33.11 -0.26
N ILE A 382 7.47 -32.45 -1.30
CA ILE A 382 6.85 -31.13 -1.22
C ILE A 382 5.34 -31.33 -1.06
N THR A 383 4.79 -30.91 0.08
CA THR A 383 3.33 -30.98 0.34
C THR A 383 2.59 -29.78 -0.27
N GLU A 384 1.28 -29.90 -0.43
CA GLU A 384 0.41 -28.76 -0.79
C GLU A 384 0.64 -27.53 0.11
N ASP A 385 0.69 -27.73 1.43
CA ASP A 385 0.92 -26.64 2.39
C ASP A 385 2.29 -25.97 2.20
N ASN A 386 3.32 -26.74 1.81
CA ASN A 386 4.63 -26.15 1.50
C ASN A 386 4.55 -25.24 0.27
N VAL A 387 3.84 -25.66 -0.80
CA VAL A 387 3.68 -24.83 -2.00
C VAL A 387 2.95 -23.53 -1.65
N LEU A 388 1.85 -23.63 -0.91
CA LEU A 388 1.05 -22.46 -0.51
C LEU A 388 1.84 -21.50 0.38
N GLU A 389 2.63 -22.03 1.33
CA GLU A 389 3.51 -21.23 2.18
C GLU A 389 4.57 -20.48 1.36
N VAL A 390 5.22 -21.13 0.39
CA VAL A 390 6.22 -20.47 -0.46
C VAL A 390 5.58 -19.35 -1.28
N LEU A 391 4.46 -19.63 -1.97
CA LEU A 391 3.77 -18.60 -2.75
C LEU A 391 3.32 -17.42 -1.90
N GLN A 392 2.82 -17.69 -0.69
CA GLN A 392 2.45 -16.67 0.27
C GLN A 392 3.63 -15.79 0.68
N ASN A 393 4.76 -16.39 1.08
CA ASN A 393 5.93 -15.64 1.53
C ASN A 393 6.62 -14.88 0.39
N LEU A 394 6.65 -15.45 -0.82
CA LEU A 394 7.13 -14.74 -2.01
C LEU A 394 6.23 -13.54 -2.36
N THR A 395 4.92 -13.66 -2.15
CA THR A 395 3.98 -12.55 -2.38
C THR A 395 4.15 -11.45 -1.34
N LEU A 396 4.21 -11.81 -0.05
CA LEU A 396 4.34 -10.85 1.06
C LEU A 396 5.68 -10.13 1.10
N SER A 397 6.72 -10.71 0.49
CA SER A 397 8.02 -10.07 0.28
C SER A 397 8.10 -9.23 -1.00
N ASN A 398 7.00 -9.08 -1.73
CA ASN A 398 6.92 -8.43 -3.05
C ASN A 398 7.87 -9.03 -4.10
N THR A 399 8.21 -10.31 -3.95
CA THR A 399 9.06 -11.02 -4.94
C THR A 399 8.23 -11.46 -6.14
N ILE A 400 7.04 -12.01 -5.86
CA ILE A 400 5.97 -12.15 -6.83
C ILE A 400 4.84 -11.20 -6.46
N MET A 401 4.06 -10.75 -7.43
CA MET A 401 2.88 -9.93 -7.22
C MET A 401 1.64 -10.66 -7.72
N PRO A 402 0.47 -10.49 -7.07
CA PRO A 402 -0.79 -10.95 -7.61
C PRO A 402 -0.99 -10.39 -9.04
N ALA A 403 -1.47 -11.23 -9.94
CA ALA A 403 -1.69 -10.87 -11.34
C ALA A 403 -3.14 -11.11 -11.75
N ALA A 404 -3.59 -10.33 -12.73
CA ALA A 404 -4.84 -10.56 -13.44
C ALA A 404 -4.77 -11.91 -14.16
N ALA A 405 -5.90 -12.60 -14.20
CA ALA A 405 -6.02 -13.78 -15.04
C ALA A 405 -5.89 -13.36 -16.53
N PRO A 406 -5.27 -14.18 -17.39
CA PRO A 406 -5.11 -13.84 -18.81
C PRO A 406 -6.40 -13.44 -19.52
N GLU A 407 -7.53 -14.05 -19.17
CA GLU A 407 -8.86 -13.75 -19.71
C GLU A 407 -9.41 -12.37 -19.29
N ALA A 408 -8.92 -11.78 -18.20
CA ALA A 408 -9.32 -10.45 -17.75
C ALA A 408 -8.52 -9.33 -18.44
N LEU A 409 -7.48 -9.67 -19.19
CA LEU A 409 -6.61 -8.73 -19.90
C LEU A 409 -7.10 -8.51 -21.33
N SER A 410 -8.00 -7.55 -21.52
CA SER A 410 -8.44 -7.14 -22.86
C SER A 410 -7.38 -6.27 -23.56
N PRO A 411 -7.30 -6.29 -24.91
CA PRO A 411 -6.44 -5.37 -25.66
C PRO A 411 -6.69 -3.90 -25.34
N GLU A 412 -7.94 -3.53 -25.06
CA GLU A 412 -8.33 -2.18 -24.64
C GLU A 412 -7.69 -1.77 -23.30
N ILE A 413 -7.70 -2.67 -22.30
CA ILE A 413 -7.03 -2.42 -21.00
C ILE A 413 -5.53 -2.20 -21.21
N ILE A 414 -4.88 -3.06 -21.99
CA ILE A 414 -3.44 -2.95 -22.26
C ILE A 414 -3.12 -1.64 -23.00
N GLU A 415 -3.92 -1.27 -24.00
CA GLU A 415 -3.71 -0.04 -24.76
C GLU A 415 -3.83 1.19 -23.87
N ARG A 416 -4.91 1.31 -23.08
CA ARG A 416 -5.16 2.50 -22.26
C ARG A 416 -4.14 2.65 -21.12
N THR A 417 -3.63 1.56 -20.55
CA THR A 417 -2.53 1.61 -19.56
C THR A 417 -1.21 2.05 -20.20
N LYS A 418 -0.86 1.50 -21.36
CA LYS A 418 0.34 1.93 -22.10
C LYS A 418 0.25 3.38 -22.55
N HIS A 419 -0.93 3.82 -22.97
CA HIS A 419 -1.19 5.22 -23.32
C HIS A 419 -0.94 6.14 -22.12
N PHE A 420 -1.50 5.80 -20.95
CA PHE A 420 -1.28 6.53 -19.71
C PHE A 420 0.21 6.66 -19.39
N ASN A 421 0.93 5.53 -19.37
CA ASN A 421 2.37 5.51 -19.06
C ASN A 421 3.18 6.36 -20.05
N ARG A 422 2.85 6.28 -21.34
CA ARG A 422 3.47 7.08 -22.39
C ARG A 422 3.27 8.58 -22.18
N VAL A 423 2.06 9.02 -21.82
CA VAL A 423 1.77 10.44 -21.53
C VAL A 423 2.58 10.91 -20.32
N ILE A 424 2.57 10.15 -19.22
CA ILE A 424 3.32 10.48 -18.00
C ILE A 424 4.84 10.58 -18.25
N LEU A 425 5.40 9.72 -19.10
CA LEU A 425 6.84 9.70 -19.37
C LEU A 425 7.29 10.70 -20.46
N LEU A 426 6.52 10.84 -21.54
CA LEU A 426 6.96 11.56 -22.74
C LEU A 426 6.38 12.97 -22.83
N GLU A 427 5.09 13.13 -22.49
CA GLU A 427 4.28 14.31 -22.79
C GLU A 427 4.14 15.23 -21.58
N GLU A 428 4.09 14.68 -20.36
CA GLU A 428 4.05 15.43 -19.10
C GLU A 428 5.32 15.20 -18.25
N PRO A 429 6.52 15.66 -18.69
CA PRO A 429 7.78 15.36 -17.99
C PRO A 429 7.85 15.92 -16.56
N ASP A 430 7.08 16.98 -16.29
CA ASP A 430 6.97 17.63 -14.98
C ASP A 430 5.78 17.08 -14.17
N SER A 431 5.13 16.00 -14.64
CA SER A 431 4.04 15.36 -13.92
C SER A 431 4.48 14.97 -12.51
N PRO A 432 3.68 15.29 -11.48
CA PRO A 432 3.97 14.91 -10.11
C PRO A 432 3.76 13.40 -9.86
N ILE A 433 3.16 12.67 -10.82
CA ILE A 433 2.90 11.23 -10.72
C ILE A 433 4.22 10.44 -10.83
N LYS A 434 4.52 9.64 -9.80
CA LYS A 434 5.72 8.79 -9.71
C LYS A 434 5.42 7.29 -9.86
N PHE A 435 4.27 6.95 -10.45
CA PHE A 435 3.84 5.57 -10.64
C PHE A 435 3.47 5.33 -12.10
N LEU A 436 3.95 4.22 -12.67
CA LEU A 436 3.46 3.69 -13.95
C LEU A 436 2.51 2.54 -13.69
N VAL A 437 1.57 2.34 -14.60
CA VAL A 437 0.45 1.43 -14.43
C VAL A 437 0.73 0.12 -15.17
N SER A 438 0.58 -0.99 -14.47
CA SER A 438 0.69 -2.34 -15.02
C SER A 438 -0.70 -2.97 -15.10
N PRO A 439 -1.21 -3.31 -16.30
CA PRO A 439 -2.47 -4.05 -16.43
C PRO A 439 -2.33 -5.47 -15.85
N ILE A 440 -1.13 -6.05 -15.87
CA ILE A 440 -0.86 -7.40 -15.38
C ILE A 440 -1.08 -7.50 -13.87
N THR A 441 -0.51 -6.58 -13.10
CA THR A 441 -0.62 -6.57 -11.62
C THR A 441 -1.79 -5.73 -11.11
N GLN A 442 -2.50 -5.05 -12.03
CA GLN A 442 -3.54 -4.07 -11.74
C GLN A 442 -3.09 -3.01 -10.72
N SER A 443 -1.82 -2.60 -10.79
CA SER A 443 -1.18 -1.75 -9.79
C SER A 443 -0.30 -0.65 -10.37
N GLY A 444 0.10 0.28 -9.51
CA GLY A 444 1.08 1.31 -9.79
C GLY A 444 2.48 0.89 -9.34
N MET A 445 3.45 0.92 -10.25
CA MET A 445 4.86 0.67 -9.99
C MET A 445 5.62 1.99 -9.85
N TYR A 446 6.23 2.20 -8.68
CA TYR A 446 7.00 3.42 -8.41
C TYR A 446 8.23 3.51 -9.33
N PHE A 447 8.54 4.73 -9.76
CA PHE A 447 9.80 5.03 -10.44
C PHE A 447 10.37 6.37 -9.96
N ASN A 448 11.70 6.45 -9.88
CA ASN A 448 12.41 7.67 -9.53
C ASN A 448 12.78 8.49 -10.78
N ASP A 449 13.35 9.68 -10.60
CA ASP A 449 13.69 10.58 -11.72
C ASP A 449 14.75 10.01 -12.68
N VAL A 450 15.63 9.13 -12.17
CA VAL A 450 16.64 8.45 -12.99
C VAL A 450 15.98 7.44 -13.91
N LEU A 451 15.11 6.58 -13.38
CA LEU A 451 14.31 5.64 -14.17
C LEU A 451 13.40 6.37 -15.15
N ARG A 452 12.78 7.50 -14.74
CA ARG A 452 11.99 8.37 -15.64
C ARG A 452 12.81 8.76 -16.87
N ALA A 453 14.04 9.23 -16.67
CA ALA A 453 14.91 9.68 -17.75
C ALA A 453 15.30 8.52 -18.69
N LEU A 454 15.64 7.36 -18.15
CA LEU A 454 16.03 6.18 -18.93
C LEU A 454 14.86 5.62 -19.76
N LEU A 455 13.69 5.43 -19.13
CA LEU A 455 12.48 4.97 -19.80
C LEU A 455 12.05 5.96 -20.89
N ARG A 456 12.12 7.27 -20.62
CA ARG A 456 11.77 8.31 -21.59
C ARG A 456 12.60 8.22 -22.87
N GLU A 457 13.92 8.07 -22.76
CA GLU A 457 14.76 7.94 -23.95
C GLU A 457 14.55 6.59 -24.65
N TYR A 458 14.41 5.50 -23.91
CA TYR A 458 14.12 4.18 -24.49
C TYR A 458 12.78 4.16 -25.25
N MET A 459 11.75 4.83 -24.73
CA MET A 459 10.45 4.93 -25.41
C MET A 459 10.46 5.86 -26.62
N ARG A 460 11.43 6.77 -26.73
CA ARG A 460 11.64 7.60 -27.93
C ARG A 460 12.38 6.84 -29.02
N ASP A 461 13.37 6.04 -28.64
CA ASP A 461 14.14 5.18 -29.54
C ASP A 461 14.46 3.85 -28.84
N SER A 462 13.73 2.80 -29.22
CA SER A 462 13.91 1.46 -28.65
C SER A 462 15.25 0.81 -29.03
N ASN A 463 16.02 1.42 -29.94
CA ASN A 463 17.35 0.97 -30.35
C ASN A 463 18.49 1.76 -29.66
N VAL A 464 18.16 2.64 -28.70
CA VAL A 464 19.17 3.40 -27.96
C VAL A 464 20.19 2.47 -27.29
N SER A 465 21.48 2.73 -27.51
CA SER A 465 22.55 1.91 -26.95
C SER A 465 22.80 2.24 -25.47
N PRO A 466 23.32 1.27 -24.67
CA PRO A 466 23.75 1.54 -23.30
C PRO A 466 24.71 2.74 -23.19
N GLU A 467 25.65 2.89 -24.12
CA GLU A 467 26.61 3.99 -24.15
C GLU A 467 25.92 5.34 -24.38
N GLN A 468 24.88 5.41 -25.22
CA GLN A 468 24.11 6.63 -25.43
C GLN A 468 23.37 7.06 -24.16
N LEU A 469 22.77 6.11 -23.43
CA LEU A 469 22.12 6.40 -22.15
C LEU A 469 23.12 6.80 -21.06
N LYS A 470 24.30 6.15 -21.00
CA LYS A 470 25.40 6.52 -20.09
C LYS A 470 25.87 7.96 -20.34
N GLN A 471 26.08 8.34 -21.61
CA GLN A 471 26.44 9.71 -21.99
C GLN A 471 25.34 10.72 -21.64
N MET A 472 24.07 10.37 -21.81
CA MET A 472 22.95 11.23 -21.41
C MET A 472 22.94 11.46 -19.89
N LEU A 473 23.06 10.39 -19.08
CA LEU A 473 23.09 10.53 -17.63
C LEU A 473 24.30 11.33 -17.16
N ALA A 474 25.48 11.09 -17.72
CA ALA A 474 26.69 11.86 -17.41
C ALA A 474 26.47 13.37 -17.60
N LYS A 475 25.92 13.77 -18.75
CA LYS A 475 25.57 15.18 -19.03
C LYS A 475 24.54 15.77 -18.07
N ARG A 476 23.57 14.96 -17.60
CA ARG A 476 22.58 15.39 -16.60
C ARG A 476 23.19 15.55 -15.21
N THR A 477 24.23 14.78 -14.90
CA THR A 477 24.93 14.85 -13.61
C THR A 477 26.03 15.91 -13.56
N GLU A 478 26.49 16.40 -14.71
CA GLU A 478 27.46 17.50 -14.79
C GLU A 478 26.92 18.77 -14.10
N GLY A 479 27.57 19.18 -13.01
CA GLY A 479 27.23 20.40 -12.27
C GLY A 479 26.17 20.24 -11.17
N LEU A 480 25.60 19.05 -10.97
CA LEU A 480 24.75 18.77 -9.80
C LEU A 480 25.62 18.62 -8.55
N GLN A 481 25.23 19.30 -7.46
CA GLN A 481 25.81 19.00 -6.15
C GLN A 481 25.36 17.60 -5.74
N VAL A 482 26.32 16.69 -5.61
CA VAL A 482 26.08 15.32 -5.14
C VAL A 482 25.49 15.39 -3.73
N SER A 483 24.32 14.79 -3.50
CA SER A 483 23.71 14.73 -2.17
C SER A 483 24.62 13.99 -1.20
N ASP A 484 24.54 14.30 0.09
CA ASP A 484 25.41 13.68 1.10
C ASP A 484 25.17 12.16 1.21
N GLU A 485 23.99 11.65 0.85
CA GLU A 485 23.72 10.22 0.72
C GLU A 485 24.46 9.56 -0.45
N ILE A 486 24.54 10.23 -1.60
CA ILE A 486 25.27 9.72 -2.77
C ILE A 486 26.78 9.81 -2.52
N LYS A 487 27.27 10.89 -1.89
CA LYS A 487 28.67 10.98 -1.43
C LYS A 487 29.02 9.84 -0.47
N LYS A 488 28.13 9.57 0.50
CA LYS A 488 28.31 8.46 1.43
C LYS A 488 28.35 7.10 0.73
N LYS A 489 27.51 6.86 -0.29
CA LYS A 489 27.57 5.62 -1.09
C LYS A 489 28.86 5.52 -1.92
N ILE A 490 29.32 6.63 -2.49
CA ILE A 490 30.60 6.74 -3.20
C ILE A 490 31.76 6.38 -2.27
N ASP A 491 31.76 6.96 -1.06
CA ASP A 491 32.79 6.74 -0.04
C ASP A 491 32.74 5.32 0.54
N ASP A 492 31.55 4.82 0.89
CA ASP A 492 31.34 3.50 1.51
C ASP A 492 31.63 2.35 0.52
N LYS A 493 31.32 2.53 -0.78
CA LYS A 493 31.55 1.50 -1.82
C LYS A 493 32.83 1.70 -2.63
N GLN A 494 33.59 2.80 -2.41
CA GLN A 494 34.73 3.19 -3.25
C GLN A 494 34.41 3.26 -4.75
N LEU A 495 33.20 3.71 -5.11
CA LEU A 495 32.75 3.81 -6.50
C LEU A 495 32.86 5.24 -7.02
N THR A 496 33.26 5.43 -8.28
CA THR A 496 33.18 6.75 -8.93
C THR A 496 31.75 7.05 -9.40
N MET A 497 31.46 8.31 -9.73
CA MET A 497 30.19 8.69 -10.37
C MET A 497 29.98 7.96 -11.70
N GLU A 498 31.06 7.72 -12.44
CA GLU A 498 31.03 6.94 -13.68
C GLU A 498 30.63 5.48 -13.42
N ASP A 499 31.17 4.86 -12.35
CA ASP A 499 30.78 3.52 -11.94
C ASP A 499 29.29 3.44 -11.57
N MET A 500 28.76 4.46 -10.87
CA MET A 500 27.33 4.52 -10.55
C MET A 500 26.44 4.66 -11.77
N ILE A 501 26.84 5.48 -12.75
CA ILE A 501 26.12 5.62 -14.02
C ILE A 501 26.14 4.29 -14.78
N ASN A 502 27.30 3.63 -14.83
CA ASN A 502 27.45 2.33 -15.46
C ASN A 502 26.54 1.27 -14.81
N GLU A 503 26.61 1.12 -13.48
CA GLU A 503 25.76 0.19 -12.71
C GLU A 503 24.27 0.48 -12.94
N THR A 504 23.88 1.76 -12.98
CA THR A 504 22.49 2.17 -13.19
C THR A 504 21.98 1.79 -14.58
N VAL A 505 22.74 2.07 -15.63
CA VAL A 505 22.33 1.76 -17.02
C VAL A 505 22.36 0.26 -17.27
N ASP A 506 23.38 -0.44 -16.76
CA ASP A 506 23.46 -1.89 -16.91
C ASP A 506 22.27 -2.56 -16.21
N LYS A 507 21.93 -2.12 -14.98
CA LYS A 507 20.72 -2.56 -14.25
C LYS A 507 19.43 -2.22 -15.00
N PHE A 508 19.36 -1.07 -15.67
CA PHE A 508 18.20 -0.72 -16.48
C PHE A 508 17.93 -1.74 -17.58
N PHE A 509 18.96 -2.17 -18.32
CA PHE A 509 18.78 -3.17 -19.37
C PHE A 509 18.64 -4.60 -18.86
N SER A 510 19.33 -4.98 -17.78
CA SER A 510 19.29 -6.35 -17.26
C SER A 510 18.04 -6.66 -16.43
N ASP A 511 17.58 -5.70 -15.64
CA ASP A 511 16.60 -5.92 -14.57
C ASP A 511 15.28 -5.19 -14.87
N TYR A 512 15.34 -3.87 -15.05
CA TYR A 512 14.14 -3.05 -15.18
C TYR A 512 13.45 -3.23 -16.53
N LEU A 513 14.19 -3.24 -17.64
CA LEU A 513 13.58 -3.29 -18.96
C LEU A 513 12.81 -4.61 -19.22
N PRO A 514 13.34 -5.80 -18.90
CA PRO A 514 12.59 -7.05 -19.01
C PRO A 514 11.36 -7.05 -18.10
N LEU A 515 11.49 -6.56 -16.86
CA LEU A 515 10.40 -6.44 -15.91
C LEU A 515 9.27 -5.56 -16.46
N TYR A 516 9.58 -4.35 -16.93
CA TYR A 516 8.57 -3.40 -17.42
C TYR A 516 7.86 -3.92 -18.68
N LYS A 517 8.57 -4.66 -19.54
CA LYS A 517 7.94 -5.35 -20.68
C LYS A 517 7.01 -6.47 -20.23
N SER A 518 7.45 -7.29 -19.27
CA SER A 518 6.64 -8.41 -18.75
C SER A 518 5.36 -7.96 -18.05
N LEU A 519 5.38 -6.76 -17.47
CA LEU A 519 4.24 -6.13 -16.81
C LEU A 519 3.40 -5.28 -17.77
N GLU A 520 3.68 -5.30 -19.08
CA GLU A 520 2.99 -4.49 -20.09
C GLU A 520 2.98 -2.98 -19.77
N ILE A 521 4.00 -2.49 -19.06
CA ILE A 521 4.16 -1.07 -18.71
C ILE A 521 4.61 -0.26 -19.94
N ILE A 522 5.48 -0.84 -20.78
CA ILE A 522 6.03 -0.23 -22.00
C ILE A 522 5.79 -1.07 -23.26
#